data_AF-A0A800E986-F1
#
_entry.id   AF-A0A800E986-F1
#
_cell.length_a   1.000
_cell.length_b   1.000
_cell.length_c   1.000
_cell.angle_alpha   90.00
_cell.angle_beta   90.00
_cell.angle_gamma   90.00
#
_symmetry.space_group_name_H-M   'P 1'
#
loop_
_entity.id
_entity.type
_entity.pdbx_description
1 polymer ?
#
loop_
_entity_poly.entity_id
_entity_poly.type
_entity_poly.pdbx_seq_one_letter_code
_entity_poly.pdbx_strand_id
1 'polypeptide(L)' 'MTQKFGKPIVSTSANISGEKQPKQFSEITDKIKNNVDYIVNLHQDKIMKIPSQILLINKNGRVKILR' A
#
# COMPACT_ATOMS: atom_id res chain seq x y z
N MET A 1 13.55 5.65 -4.81
CA MET A 1 13.78 4.74 -3.67
C MET A 1 14.05 3.32 -4.15
N THR A 2 13.12 2.68 -4.86
CA THR A 2 13.24 1.30 -5.36
C THR A 2 14.52 1.00 -6.14
N GLN A 3 14.92 1.86 -7.08
CA GLN A 3 16.17 1.67 -7.86
C GLN A 3 17.43 1.66 -6.97
N LYS A 4 17.46 2.48 -5.91
CA LYS A 4 18.60 2.57 -4.99
C LYS A 4 18.59 1.46 -3.93
N PHE A 5 17.42 0.93 -3.58
CA PHE A 5 17.26 -0.10 -2.55
C PHE A 5 17.81 -1.47 -3.00
N GLY A 6 17.82 -1.75 -4.30
CA GLY A 6 18.45 -2.94 -4.89
C GLY A 6 17.71 -4.26 -4.62
N LYS A 7 16.54 -4.22 -3.98
CA LYS A 7 15.70 -5.40 -3.68
C LYS A 7 14.20 -5.09 -3.91
N PRO A 8 13.35 -6.09 -4.15
CA PRO A 8 11.91 -5.90 -4.17
C PRO A 8 11.38 -5.36 -2.83
N ILE A 9 10.30 -4.59 -2.87
CA ILE A 9 9.64 -4.02 -1.69
C ILE A 9 8.22 -4.57 -1.61
N VAL A 10 7.85 -5.12 -0.46
CA VAL A 10 6.46 -5.44 -0.15
C VAL A 10 5.76 -4.15 0.26
N SER A 11 4.77 -3.73 -0.53
CA SER A 11 4.02 -2.48 -0.34
C SER A 11 2.54 -2.77 -0.12
N THR A 12 2.17 -3.09 1.12
CA THR A 12 0.78 -3.26 1.54
C THR A 12 0.22 -1.98 2.17
N SER A 13 -1.10 -1.87 2.29
CA SER A 13 -1.73 -0.75 3.00
C SER A 13 -1.34 -0.76 4.49
N ALA A 14 -1.12 0.43 5.06
CA ALA A 14 -0.69 0.60 6.45
C ALA A 14 -1.88 0.55 7.43
N ASN A 15 -2.53 -0.61 7.53
CA ASN A 15 -3.62 -0.90 8.47
C ASN A 15 -3.35 -2.19 9.25
N ILE A 16 -4.02 -2.35 10.39
CA ILE A 16 -4.06 -3.63 11.10
C ILE A 16 -4.92 -4.60 10.27
N SER A 17 -4.55 -5.88 10.27
CA SER A 17 -5.32 -6.92 9.58
C SER A 17 -6.79 -6.93 10.03
N GLY A 18 -7.70 -6.98 9.07
CA GLY A 18 -9.16 -6.91 9.31
C GLY A 18 -9.72 -5.49 9.41
N GLU A 19 -8.86 -4.47 9.59
CA GLU A 19 -9.30 -3.07 9.58
C GLU A 19 -9.40 -2.51 8.16
N LYS A 20 -10.11 -1.38 8.04
CA LYS A 20 -10.25 -0.65 6.79
C LYS A 20 -8.90 -0.07 6.35
N GLN A 21 -8.65 -0.09 5.04
CA GLN A 21 -7.44 0.52 4.48
C GLN A 21 -7.50 2.05 4.61
N PRO A 22 -6.44 2.70 5.12
CA PRO A 22 -6.38 4.16 5.23
C PRO A 22 -6.30 4.79 3.84
N LYS A 23 -7.02 5.89 3.66
CA LYS A 23 -7.00 6.72 2.46
C LYS A 23 -5.99 7.86 2.58
N GLN A 24 -5.57 8.21 3.78
CA GLN A 24 -4.63 9.30 4.04
C GLN A 24 -3.84 9.01 5.32
N PHE A 25 -2.75 9.75 5.53
CA PHE A 25 -1.83 9.51 6.66
C PHE A 25 -2.52 9.66 8.02
N SER A 26 -3.42 10.64 8.17
CA SER A 26 -4.14 10.86 9.43
C SER A 26 -5.08 9.72 9.83
N GLU A 27 -5.44 8.83 8.90
CA GLU A 27 -6.26 7.63 9.18
C GLU A 27 -5.40 6.45 9.67
N ILE A 28 -4.07 6.52 9.59
CA ILE A 28 -3.18 5.50 10.12
C ILE A 28 -3.17 5.60 11.65
N THR A 29 -3.39 4.48 12.32
CA THR A 29 -3.45 4.42 13.78
C THR A 29 -2.09 4.67 14.42
N ASP A 30 -2.07 5.27 15.61
CA ASP A 30 -0.82 5.49 16.34
C ASP A 30 -0.16 4.19 16.76
N LYS A 31 -0.93 3.09 16.87
CA LYS A 31 -0.39 1.75 17.03
C LYS A 31 0.60 1.40 15.92
N ILE A 32 0.30 1.71 14.66
CA ILE A 32 1.25 1.47 13.55
C ILE A 32 2.38 2.50 13.62
N LYS A 33 2.07 3.79 13.79
CA LYS A 33 3.09 4.85 13.78
C LYS A 33 4.18 4.65 14.85
N ASN A 34 3.81 4.12 16.01
CA ASN A 34 4.72 3.89 17.12
C ASN A 34 5.48 2.55 17.04
N ASN A 35 5.15 1.67 16.08
CA ASN A 35 5.75 0.33 15.94
C ASN A 35 6.54 0.16 14.62
N VAL A 36 6.83 1.24 13.90
CA VAL A 36 7.65 1.23 12.69
C VAL A 36 8.99 1.92 12.94
N ASP A 37 10.04 1.45 12.27
CA ASP A 37 11.38 2.03 12.41
C ASP A 37 11.50 3.44 11.81
N TYR A 38 10.69 3.74 10.79
CA TYR A 38 10.76 5.02 10.09
C TYR A 38 9.44 5.37 9.38
N ILE A 39 9.05 6.65 9.47
CA ILE A 39 7.96 7.25 8.71
C ILE A 39 8.55 8.37 7.87
N VAL A 40 8.42 8.26 6.54
CA VAL A 40 8.89 9.28 5.62
C VAL A 40 7.95 10.51 5.65
N ASN A 41 8.52 11.71 5.57
CA ASN A 41 7.79 12.98 5.58
C ASN A 41 7.25 13.37 4.18
N LEU A 42 6.61 12.43 3.49
CA LEU A 42 6.05 12.65 2.16
C LEU A 42 4.54 12.39 2.14
N HIS A 43 3.80 13.25 1.43
CA HIS A 43 2.39 13.03 1.07
C HIS A 43 1.42 12.80 2.23
N GLN A 44 1.68 13.38 3.40
CA GLN A 44 0.81 13.18 4.58
C GLN A 44 -0.60 13.76 4.40
N ASP A 45 -0.75 14.82 3.59
CA ASP A 45 -2.05 15.48 3.34
C ASP A 45 -2.78 14.94 2.09
N LYS A 46 -2.21 13.94 1.40
CA LYS A 46 -2.82 13.39 0.18
C LYS A 46 -3.88 12.34 0.51
N ILE A 47 -5.02 12.44 -0.18
CA ILE A 47 -6.08 11.43 -0.13
C ILE A 47 -5.96 10.48 -1.31
N MET A 48 -5.64 9.22 -1.05
CA MET A 48 -5.57 8.12 -2.00
C MET A 48 -6.77 7.19 -1.80
N LYS A 49 -7.83 7.40 -2.58
CA LYS A 49 -9.09 6.66 -2.44
C LYS A 49 -9.12 5.33 -3.20
N ILE A 50 -8.25 5.18 -4.21
CA ILE A 50 -8.27 4.05 -5.14
C ILE A 50 -7.07 3.15 -4.84
N PRO A 51 -7.30 1.91 -4.37
CA PRO A 51 -6.21 0.96 -4.18
C PRO A 51 -5.69 0.44 -5.53
N SER A 52 -4.53 -0.22 -5.53
CA SER A 52 -4.00 -0.85 -6.74
C SER A 52 -4.96 -1.92 -7.28
N GLN A 53 -5.11 -1.99 -8.60
CA GLN A 53 -5.84 -3.10 -9.23
C GLN A 53 -4.93 -4.33 -9.36
N ILE A 54 -5.52 -5.52 -9.27
CA ILE A 54 -4.83 -6.80 -9.51
C ILE A 54 -5.48 -7.47 -10.71
N LEU A 55 -4.68 -7.63 -11.77
CA LEU A 55 -5.07 -8.32 -13.00
C LEU A 55 -4.38 -9.68 -13.04
N LEU A 56 -5.15 -10.75 -13.21
CA LEU A 56 -4.63 -12.07 -13.51
C LEU A 56 -4.62 -12.28 -15.03
N ILE A 57 -3.44 -12.48 -15.60
CA ILE A 57 -3.25 -12.78 -17.02
C ILE A 57 -3.05 -14.28 -17.17
N ASN A 58 -3.98 -14.95 -17.85
CA ASN A 58 -3.91 -16.40 -18.10
C ASN A 58 -2.99 -16.70 -19.29
N LYS A 59 -2.49 -17.95 -19.37
CA LYS A 59 -1.61 -18.39 -20.47
C LYS A 59 -2.25 -18.26 -21.87
N ASN A 60 -3.58 -18.26 -21.96
CA ASN A 60 -4.33 -18.03 -23.20
C ASN A 60 -4.58 -16.55 -23.51
N GLY A 61 -3.94 -15.62 -22.79
CA GLY A 61 -4.09 -14.18 -22.97
C GLY A 61 -5.34 -13.58 -22.33
N ARG A 62 -6.23 -14.38 -21.71
CA ARG A 62 -7.43 -13.83 -21.04
C ARG A 62 -7.06 -13.12 -19.75
N VAL A 63 -7.58 -11.91 -19.59
CA VAL A 63 -7.43 -11.10 -18.38
C VAL A 63 -8.63 -11.30 -17.47
N LYS A 64 -8.37 -11.55 -16.18
CA LYS A 64 -9.38 -11.55 -15.12
C LYS A 64 -9.03 -10.45 -14.12
N ILE A 65 -9.95 -9.52 -13.90
CA ILE A 65 -9.83 -8.51 -12.86
C ILE A 65 -10.14 -9.18 -11.52
N LEU A 66 -9.21 -9.13 -10.57
CA LEU A 66 -9.41 -9.66 -9.22
C LEU A 66 -9.86 -8.55 -8.26
N ARG A 67 -9.34 -7.34 -8.43
CA ARG A 67 -9.76 -6.09 -7.77
C ARG A 67 -9.19 -4.89 -8.50
#